data_AF-A0A914PBA2-F1
#
_entry.id   AF-A0A914PBA2-F1
#
_cell.length_a   1.000
_cell.length_b   1.000
_cell.length_c   1.000
_cell.angle_alpha   90.00
_cell.angle_beta   90.00
_cell.angle_gamma   90.00
#
_symmetry.space_group_name_H-M   'P 1'
#
loop_
_entity.id
_entity.type
_entity.pdbx_description
1 polymer ?
#
loop_
_entity_poly.entity_id
_entity_poly.type
_entity_poly.pdbx_seq_one_letter_code
_entity_poly.pdbx_strand_id
1 'polypeptide(L)' 'MTAIDTNIDIEMLSERTDGYSGAEIVALCKNAAFIAMRDNLHSAQIEAKHFEAALSIIVPRTNRKTLEIYEKFEKGI' A
#
# COMPACT_ATOMS: atom_id res chain seq x y z
N MET A 1 -16.87 10.34 -1.13
CA MET A 1 -16.09 9.35 -1.92
C MET A 1 -14.88 10.11 -2.45
N THR A 2 -13.69 9.85 -1.91
CA THR A 2 -12.44 10.55 -2.27
C THR A 2 -12.03 10.12 -3.67
N ALA A 3 -11.86 11.05 -4.61
CA ALA A 3 -11.45 10.72 -5.97
C ALA A 3 -9.96 10.40 -6.02
N ILE A 4 -9.52 9.52 -6.92
CA ILE A 4 -8.11 9.22 -7.18
C ILE A 4 -7.67 10.03 -8.41
N ASP A 5 -6.49 10.65 -8.33
CA ASP A 5 -5.88 11.31 -9.48
C ASP A 5 -5.53 10.28 -10.57
N THR A 6 -5.85 10.58 -11.83
CA THR A 6 -5.55 9.72 -12.98
C THR A 6 -4.06 9.62 -13.27
N ASN A 7 -3.23 10.50 -12.71
CA ASN A 7 -1.78 10.48 -12.85
C ASN A 7 -1.08 9.57 -11.83
N ILE A 8 -1.83 8.83 -11.01
CA ILE A 8 -1.23 7.84 -10.11
C ILE A 8 -0.77 6.62 -10.92
N ASP A 9 0.52 6.34 -10.83
CA ASP A 9 1.17 5.18 -11.42
C ASP A 9 0.93 3.94 -10.54
N ILE A 10 0.07 3.03 -11.00
CA ILE A 10 -0.33 1.83 -10.26
C ILE A 10 0.76 0.77 -10.33
N GLU A 11 1.47 0.68 -11.44
CA GLU A 11 2.60 -0.21 -11.65
C GLU A 11 3.71 0.08 -10.63
N MET A 12 4.07 1.36 -10.45
CA MET A 12 5.06 1.79 -9.45
C MET A 12 4.63 1.45 -8.02
N LEU A 13 3.34 1.64 -7.69
CA LEU A 13 2.80 1.25 -6.38
C LEU A 13 2.85 -0.27 -6.18
N SER A 14 2.59 -1.06 -7.22
CA SER A 14 2.69 -2.51 -7.17
C SER A 14 4.13 -2.96 -6.89
N GLU A 15 5.12 -2.38 -7.58
CA GLU A 15 6.54 -2.71 -7.36
C GLU A 15 7.00 -2.40 -5.94
N ARG A 16 6.54 -1.27 -5.37
CA ARG A 16 6.93 -0.84 -4.02
C ARG A 16 6.20 -1.57 -2.90
N THR A 17 5.16 -2.32 -3.23
CA THR A 17 4.38 -3.10 -2.26
C THR A 17 4.68 -4.60 -2.35
N ASP A 18 5.83 -4.98 -2.92
CA ASP A 18 6.34 -6.35 -2.83
C ASP A 18 6.41 -6.83 -1.36
N GLY A 19 5.89 -8.03 -1.12
CA GLY A 19 5.79 -8.61 0.23
C GLY A 19 4.66 -8.07 1.11
N TYR A 20 3.81 -7.17 0.59
CA TYR A 20 2.58 -6.75 1.28
C TYR A 20 1.51 -7.84 1.11
N SER A 21 0.91 -8.23 2.22
CA SER A 21 -0.36 -8.94 2.27
C SER A 21 -1.52 -8.01 1.91
N GLY A 22 -2.68 -8.60 1.60
CA GLY A 22 -3.90 -7.84 1.33
C GLY A 22 -4.32 -6.92 2.48
N ALA A 23 -4.01 -7.29 3.73
CA ALA A 23 -4.30 -6.43 4.89
C ALA A 23 -3.46 -5.14 4.87
N GLU A 24 -2.20 -5.22 4.44
CA GLU A 24 -1.33 -4.05 4.33
C GLU A 24 -1.71 -3.16 3.15
N ILE A 25 -2.12 -3.74 2.01
CA ILE A 25 -2.65 -2.96 0.89
C ILE A 25 -3.90 -2.17 1.31
N VAL A 26 -4.82 -2.80 2.05
CA VAL A 26 -5.99 -2.12 2.59
C VAL A 26 -5.60 -1.00 3.56
N ALA A 27 -4.61 -1.24 4.43
CA ALA A 27 -4.12 -0.23 5.36
C ALA A 27 -3.46 0.95 4.62
N LEU A 28 -2.67 0.67 3.58
CA LEU A 28 -2.02 1.67 2.73
C LEU A 28 -3.05 2.60 2.08
N CYS A 29 -4.05 2.05 1.39
CA CYS A 29 -5.09 2.83 0.73
C CYS A 29 -5.89 3.69 1.71
N LYS A 30 -6.23 3.14 2.89
CA LYS A 30 -6.93 3.91 3.94
C LYS A 30 -6.09 5.07 4.45
N ASN A 31 -4.79 4.85 4.69
CA ASN A 31 -3.90 5.91 5.15
C ASN A 31 -3.71 6.98 4.08
N ALA A 32 -3.52 6.62 2.82
CA ALA A 32 -3.44 7.58 1.72
C ALA A 32 -4.71 8.45 1.65
N ALA A 33 -5.90 7.86 1.80
CA ALA A 33 -7.15 8.60 1.86
C ALA A 33 -7.24 9.54 3.08
N PHE A 34 -6.84 9.10 4.27
CA PHE A 34 -6.81 9.95 5.46
C PHE A 34 -5.82 11.10 5.35
N ILE A 35 -4.64 10.85 4.78
CA ILE A 35 -3.61 11.87 4.54
C ILE A 35 -4.16 12.90 3.55
N ALA A 36 -4.80 12.47 2.45
CA ALA A 36 -5.45 13.36 1.50
C ALA A 36 -6.51 14.26 2.15
N MET A 37 -7.36 13.67 3.00
CA MET A 37 -8.38 14.42 3.74
C MET A 37 -7.79 15.45 4.70
N ARG A 38 -6.61 15.19 5.26
CA ARG A 38 -5.89 16.14 6.14
C ARG A 38 -5.15 17.22 5.36
N ASP A 39 -4.68 16.91 4.15
CA ASP A 39 -3.97 17.85 3.28
C ASP A 39 -4.92 18.93 2.75
N ASN A 40 -6.12 18.53 2.30
CA ASN A 40 -7.13 19.48 1.82
C ASN A 40 -8.56 19.05 2.18
N LEU A 41 -9.14 19.73 3.17
CA LEU A 41 -10.53 19.51 3.61
C LEU A 41 -11.58 19.85 2.53
N HIS A 42 -11.23 20.69 1.56
CA HIS A 42 -12.14 21.16 0.52
C HIS A 42 -12.05 20.37 -0.80
N SER A 43 -10.95 19.65 -1.01
CA SER A 43 -10.73 18.80 -2.18
C SER A 43 -10.15 17.46 -1.75
N ALA A 44 -11.03 16.47 -1.59
CA ALA A 44 -10.65 15.12 -1.23
C ALA A 44 -10.23 14.35 -2.50
N GLN A 45 -9.12 14.77 -3.12
CA GLN A 45 -8.46 14.04 -4.20
C GLN A 45 -7.19 13.37 -3.67
N ILE A 46 -7.05 12.07 -3.90
CA ILE A 46 -5.84 11.32 -3.56
C ILE A 46 -4.84 11.50 -4.70
N GLU A 47 -3.74 12.18 -4.42
CA GLU A 47 -2.58 12.34 -5.29
C GLU A 47 -1.46 11.35 -4.91
N ALA A 48 -0.46 11.20 -5.79
CA ALA A 48 0.70 10.33 -5.58
C ALA A 48 1.43 10.63 -4.25
N LYS A 49 1.58 11.91 -3.87
CA LYS A 49 2.20 12.32 -2.58
C LYS A 49 1.55 11.69 -1.34
N HIS A 50 0.25 11.37 -1.40
CA HIS A 50 -0.44 10.75 -0.28
C HIS A 50 -0.11 9.25 -0.16
N PHE A 51 0.05 8.57 -1.29
CA PHE A 51 0.56 7.19 -1.31
C PHE A 51 2.02 7.14 -0.87
N GLU A 52 2.86 8.09 -1.29
CA GLU A 52 4.24 8.21 -0.81
C GLU A 52 4.31 8.33 0.71
N ALA A 53 3.51 9.23 1.28
CA ALA A 53 3.42 9.39 2.72
C ALA A 53 2.90 8.11 3.40
N ALA A 54 1.88 7.46 2.83
CA ALA A 54 1.33 6.23 3.39
C ALA A 54 2.33 5.05 3.35
N LEU A 55 3.15 4.93 2.30
CA LEU A 55 4.20 3.91 2.17
C LEU A 55 5.29 4.05 3.25
N SER A 56 5.54 5.27 3.74
CA SER A 56 6.48 5.50 4.84
C SER A 56 5.94 5.03 6.21
N ILE A 57 4.62 4.87 6.34
CA ILE A 57 3.94 4.50 7.58
C ILE A 57 3.60 3.02 7.59
N ILE A 58 3.13 2.49 6.46
CA ILE A 58 2.66 1.12 6.31
C ILE A 58 3.78 0.29 5.72
N VAL A 59 4.40 -0.55 6.55
CA VAL A 59 5.47 -1.49 6.19
C VAL A 59 4.95 -2.93 6.21
N PRO A 60 5.53 -3.84 5.40
CA PRO A 60 5.13 -5.24 5.42
C PRO A 60 5.52 -5.89 6.74
N ARG A 61 4.54 -6.53 7.37
CA ARG A 61 4.57 -7.32 8.60
C ARG A 61 4.68 -8.80 8.30
N THR A 62 4.35 -9.21 7.08
CA THR A 62 4.59 -10.58 6.62
C THR A 62 6.09 -10.82 6.54
N ASN A 63 6.60 -11.62 7.48
CA ASN A 63 8.03 -11.93 7.53
C ASN A 63 8.39 -12.79 6.30
N ARG A 64 9.39 -12.35 5.52
CA ARG A 64 9.92 -13.12 4.37
C ARG A 64 10.29 -14.54 4.75
N LYS A 65 10.82 -14.77 5.96
CA LYS A 65 11.13 -16.12 6.46
C LYS A 65 9.89 -17.01 6.56
N THR A 66 8.74 -16.45 6.92
CA THR A 66 7.49 -17.20 7.00
C THR A 66 7.00 -17.58 5.60
N LEU A 67 7.13 -16.69 4.62
CA LEU A 67 6.80 -16.98 3.22
C LEU A 67 7.70 -18.08 2.65
N GLU A 68 9.01 -18.02 2.91
CA GLU A 68 9.97 -19.05 2.48
C GLU A 68 9.62 -20.43 3.06
N ILE A 69 9.13 -20.49 4.31
CA ILE A 69 8.67 -21.73 4.92
C ILE A 69 7.44 -22.28 4.19
N TYR A 70 6.47 -21.42 3.85
CA TYR A 70 5.29 -21.84 3.10
C TYR A 70 5.64 -22.31 1.68
N GLU A 71 6.54 -21.62 0.98
CA GLU A 71 7.00 -22.04 -0.34
C GLU A 71 7.72 -23.40 -0.30
N LYS A 72 8.57 -23.62 0.71
CA LYS A 72 9.25 -24.91 0.92
C LYS A 72 8.26 -26.03 1.20
N PHE A 73 7.29 -25.76 2.07
CA PHE A 73 6.20 -26.68 2.38
C PHE A 73 5.39 -27.05 1.12
N GLU A 74 5.05 -26.08 0.27
CA GLU A 74 4.37 -26.31 -1.01
C GLU A 74 5.21 -27.17 -1.96
N LYS A 75 6.53 -26.95 -1.98
CA LYS A 75 7.49 -27.73 -2.79
C LYS A 75 7.83 -29.11 -2.18
N GLY A 76 7.33 -29.42 -0.98
CA GLY A 76 7.54 -30.70 -0.31
C GLY A 76 8.96 -30.95 0.20
N ILE A 77 9.74 -29.89 0.46
CA ILE A 77 11.14 -29.92 0.92
C ILE A 77 11.36 -29.14 2.21
#